data_AF-A0A401G776-F1
#
_entry.id   AF-A0A401G776-F1
#
_cell.length_a   1.000
_cell.length_b   1.000
_cell.length_c   1.000
_cell.angle_alpha   90.00
_cell.angle_beta   90.00
_cell.angle_gamma   90.00
#
_symmetry.space_group_name_H-M   'P 1'
#
loop_
_entity.id
_entity.type
_entity.pdbx_description
1 polymer ?
#
loop_
_entity_poly.entity_id
_entity_poly.type
_entity_poly.pdbx_seq_one_letter_code
_entity_poly.pdbx_strand_id
1 'polypeptide(L)'
;MPHPVNLETARTVEGIVREAGAIPATIGIIGGRVKIGLKARELEYLADAKAAIKISRRDIGPAIATGKDGGTTCSATLIFAALAGIKVFATGGLGGVHRGGETSMDISADLQELTRCPVGLVSAGVKSILDIGRTLEYLETLGVPVLSYAKTDDFPAFYSRRSGFKSPWKVDDPATAARILYTQRQLGMANGVVYGVPIPEEYEAIGQQLQSAVEQALKEAEQTGVNKRGKEVTPWLLKRVGELTKGKSLANNIALIKNTALIGSQIAIAYADMTRKDREDSRHLVSPAWTKNAASVRGEVAQPVEDVPLARAKLIVVGSTAVDVTAKANPTSDGSTALHTTTPGTVAVTLGGVGRNVAEAAHRILASQSEELSSATALISPIGNDSFGRLLVDEFHKSGMRTDGLLQVDDARSAVCNMVVDTDGSLVGGVADMDIINSLDTQKVIQTLEEHRPSLVAVDGNLTSEALKSLIDYCHQQQMPVFFEPTSVPKSTAVFPAIAGLLDRTNRPPITFAAPNLHELKHMYQEASSGTWELTAHKQWWTAIDDMALGSEFPRVPYHSSSPMGSRKWPFSFSRSFTI
;
A
#
# COMPACT_ATOMS: atom_id res chain seq x y z
N MET A 1 2.92 -22.79 -25.60
CA MET A 1 2.58 -24.16 -26.05
C MET A 1 1.95 -24.06 -27.43
N PRO A 2 2.12 -25.06 -28.32
CA PRO A 2 1.50 -25.06 -29.64
C PRO A 2 -0.01 -25.40 -29.58
N HIS A 3 -0.75 -25.00 -30.60
CA HIS A 3 -2.12 -25.47 -30.83
C HIS A 3 -2.14 -26.94 -31.28
N PRO A 4 -3.11 -27.78 -30.85
CA PRO A 4 -4.26 -27.49 -29.96
C PRO A 4 -3.94 -27.58 -28.46
N VAL A 5 -2.73 -28.04 -28.12
CA VAL A 5 -2.34 -28.37 -26.74
C VAL A 5 -2.44 -27.16 -25.80
N ASN A 6 -2.16 -25.96 -26.28
CA ASN A 6 -2.33 -24.73 -25.50
C ASN A 6 -3.79 -24.52 -25.02
N LEU A 7 -4.77 -24.71 -25.90
CA LEU A 7 -6.20 -24.57 -25.60
C LEU A 7 -6.67 -25.68 -24.66
N GLU A 8 -6.29 -26.92 -24.94
CA GLU A 8 -6.62 -28.08 -24.10
C GLU A 8 -6.05 -27.92 -22.68
N THR A 9 -4.81 -27.46 -22.58
CA THR A 9 -4.17 -27.20 -21.29
C THR A 9 -4.89 -26.09 -20.55
N ALA A 10 -5.20 -24.96 -21.21
CA ALA A 10 -5.92 -23.86 -20.59
C ALA A 10 -7.30 -24.30 -20.06
N ARG A 11 -8.09 -25.03 -20.87
CA ARG A 11 -9.39 -25.58 -20.45
C ARG A 11 -9.25 -26.53 -19.27
N THR A 12 -8.25 -27.40 -19.30
CA THR A 12 -7.99 -28.35 -18.20
C THR A 12 -7.64 -27.62 -16.90
N VAL A 13 -6.80 -26.58 -16.99
CA VAL A 13 -6.41 -25.75 -15.84
C VAL A 13 -7.61 -25.00 -15.26
N GLU A 14 -8.47 -24.42 -16.10
CA GLU A 14 -9.73 -23.83 -15.63
C GLU A 14 -10.63 -24.87 -14.96
N GLY A 15 -10.68 -26.10 -15.47
CA GLY A 15 -11.37 -27.22 -14.83
C GLY A 15 -10.85 -27.52 -13.42
N ILE A 16 -9.54 -27.70 -13.27
CA ILE A 16 -8.89 -27.97 -11.98
C ILE A 16 -9.21 -26.87 -10.95
N VAL A 17 -9.15 -25.60 -11.36
CA VAL A 17 -9.44 -24.48 -10.46
C VAL A 17 -10.90 -24.54 -9.98
N ARG A 18 -11.85 -24.86 -10.88
CA ARG A 18 -13.27 -25.01 -10.53
C ARG A 18 -13.52 -26.21 -9.63
N GLU A 19 -12.92 -27.36 -9.95
CA GLU A 19 -13.03 -28.60 -9.15
C GLU A 19 -12.49 -28.41 -7.73
N ALA A 20 -11.43 -27.62 -7.57
CA ALA A 20 -10.89 -27.26 -6.26
C ALA A 20 -11.82 -26.32 -5.46
N GLY A 21 -12.81 -25.67 -6.09
CA GLY A 21 -13.74 -24.73 -5.45
C GLY A 21 -13.38 -23.25 -5.63
N ALA A 22 -12.40 -22.93 -6.48
CA ALA A 22 -12.01 -21.56 -6.82
C ALA A 22 -12.59 -21.14 -8.18
N ILE A 23 -12.53 -19.84 -8.50
CA ILE A 23 -13.00 -19.30 -9.78
C ILE A 23 -11.79 -18.98 -10.67
N PRO A 24 -11.62 -19.63 -11.83
CA PRO A 24 -10.56 -19.28 -12.75
C PRO A 24 -10.87 -17.96 -13.46
N ALA A 25 -9.84 -17.13 -13.56
CA ALA A 25 -9.88 -15.88 -14.31
C ALA A 25 -8.69 -15.84 -15.27
N THR A 26 -8.79 -16.51 -16.41
CA THR A 26 -7.79 -16.37 -17.48
C THR A 26 -7.77 -14.93 -17.99
N ILE A 27 -6.58 -14.34 -18.07
CA ILE A 27 -6.38 -12.93 -18.43
C ILE A 27 -5.73 -12.82 -19.82
N GLY A 28 -6.20 -11.87 -20.62
CA GLY A 28 -5.62 -11.54 -21.92
C GLY A 28 -6.14 -10.20 -22.46
N ILE A 29 -5.63 -9.77 -23.61
CA ILE A 29 -6.14 -8.57 -24.31
C ILE A 29 -6.77 -9.01 -25.64
N ILE A 30 -7.99 -8.55 -25.91
CA ILE A 30 -8.69 -8.76 -27.18
C ILE A 30 -9.25 -7.43 -27.68
N GLY A 31 -8.87 -7.02 -28.88
CA GLY A 31 -9.26 -5.76 -29.51
C GLY A 31 -8.85 -4.54 -28.68
N GLY A 32 -7.68 -4.58 -28.03
CA GLY A 32 -7.23 -3.55 -27.10
C GLY A 32 -7.98 -3.51 -25.76
N ARG A 33 -8.92 -4.42 -25.50
CA ARG A 33 -9.61 -4.50 -24.21
C ARG A 33 -8.99 -5.57 -23.33
N VAL A 34 -8.62 -5.21 -22.10
CA VAL A 34 -8.22 -6.16 -21.07
C VAL A 34 -9.42 -7.01 -20.68
N LYS A 35 -9.23 -8.34 -20.71
CA LYS A 35 -10.23 -9.34 -20.36
C LYS A 35 -9.74 -10.09 -19.14
N ILE A 36 -10.54 -10.09 -18.09
CA ILE A 36 -10.27 -10.82 -16.84
C ILE A 36 -11.36 -11.87 -16.70
N GLY A 37 -11.01 -13.13 -16.92
CA GLY A 37 -11.99 -14.21 -17.14
C GLY A 37 -12.44 -14.24 -18.60
N LEU A 38 -11.60 -14.82 -19.47
CA LEU A 38 -11.96 -15.06 -20.87
C LEU A 38 -13.17 -16.00 -20.99
N LYS A 39 -14.08 -15.69 -21.89
CA LYS A 39 -15.12 -16.64 -22.32
C LYS A 39 -14.49 -17.78 -23.12
N ALA A 40 -15.15 -18.94 -23.18
CA ALA A 40 -14.65 -20.11 -23.92
C ALA A 40 -14.23 -19.77 -25.38
N ARG A 41 -15.05 -18.96 -26.08
CA ARG A 41 -14.74 -18.49 -27.45
C ARG A 41 -13.56 -17.51 -27.52
N GLU A 42 -13.38 -16.69 -26.49
CA GLU A 42 -12.28 -15.72 -26.41
C GLU A 42 -10.95 -16.42 -26.09
N LEU A 43 -11.00 -17.46 -25.26
CA LEU A 43 -9.87 -18.34 -24.98
C LEU A 43 -9.47 -19.13 -26.23
N GLU A 44 -10.44 -19.71 -26.94
CA GLU A 44 -10.20 -20.41 -28.21
C GLU A 44 -9.62 -19.49 -29.27
N TYR A 45 -10.18 -18.28 -29.41
CA TYR A 45 -9.64 -17.23 -30.28
C TYR A 45 -8.17 -16.93 -29.96
N LEU A 46 -7.84 -16.64 -28.70
CA LEU A 46 -6.45 -16.33 -28.31
C LEU A 46 -5.51 -17.53 -28.44
N ALA A 47 -6.01 -18.76 -28.32
CA ALA A 47 -5.20 -19.97 -28.49
C ALA A 47 -4.86 -20.28 -29.95
N ASP A 48 -5.68 -19.83 -30.91
CA ASP A 48 -5.45 -20.01 -32.36
C ASP A 48 -4.90 -18.75 -33.05
N ALA A 49 -5.03 -17.57 -32.44
CA ALA A 49 -4.66 -16.28 -33.03
C ALA A 49 -3.17 -16.21 -33.40
N LYS A 50 -2.88 -16.37 -34.70
CA LYS A 50 -1.52 -16.28 -35.28
C LYS A 50 -0.88 -14.90 -35.13
N ALA A 51 -1.69 -13.86 -34.94
CA ALA A 51 -1.25 -12.47 -34.77
C ALA A 51 -1.24 -11.99 -33.31
N ALA A 52 -1.59 -12.86 -32.34
CA ALA A 52 -1.57 -12.49 -30.94
C ALA A 52 -0.14 -12.18 -30.47
N ILE A 53 0.05 -11.01 -29.88
CA ILE A 53 1.36 -10.58 -29.37
C ILE A 53 1.54 -11.01 -27.90
N LYS A 54 2.79 -11.15 -27.47
CA LYS A 54 3.13 -11.36 -26.07
C LYS A 54 3.17 -10.00 -25.37
N ILE A 55 2.35 -9.80 -24.34
CA ILE A 55 2.17 -8.50 -23.69
C ILE A 55 2.80 -8.51 -22.31
N SER A 56 3.91 -7.79 -22.15
CA SER A 56 4.53 -7.46 -20.85
C SER A 56 4.11 -6.05 -20.40
N ARG A 57 4.53 -5.63 -19.20
CA ARG A 57 4.22 -4.30 -18.62
C ARG A 57 4.36 -3.15 -19.65
N ARG A 58 5.49 -3.10 -20.37
CA ARG A 58 5.77 -2.03 -21.35
C ARG A 58 4.86 -2.05 -22.58
N ASP A 59 4.26 -3.21 -22.87
CA ASP A 59 3.46 -3.44 -24.06
C ASP A 59 1.97 -3.15 -23.80
N ILE A 60 1.54 -3.01 -22.53
CA ILE A 60 0.14 -2.81 -22.15
C ILE A 60 -0.46 -1.57 -22.82
N GLY A 61 0.14 -0.40 -22.62
CA GLY A 61 -0.35 0.86 -23.19
C GLY A 61 -0.46 0.81 -24.72
N PRO A 62 0.61 0.45 -25.45
CA PRO A 62 0.57 0.30 -26.90
C PRO A 62 -0.47 -0.72 -27.37
N ALA A 63 -0.59 -1.89 -26.73
CA ALA A 63 -1.55 -2.92 -27.12
C ALA A 63 -3.00 -2.47 -26.96
N ILE A 64 -3.32 -1.77 -25.86
CA ILE A 64 -4.64 -1.19 -25.61
C ILE A 64 -4.94 -0.10 -26.65
N ALA A 65 -4.05 0.88 -26.79
CA ALA A 65 -4.25 2.03 -27.66
C ALA A 65 -4.37 1.67 -29.14
N THR A 66 -3.69 0.61 -29.59
CA THR A 66 -3.69 0.17 -30.99
C THR A 66 -4.59 -1.03 -31.26
N GLY A 67 -5.46 -1.40 -30.31
CA GLY A 67 -6.46 -2.44 -30.52
C GLY A 67 -5.89 -3.85 -30.73
N LYS A 68 -4.70 -4.16 -30.18
CA LYS A 68 -4.03 -5.46 -30.41
C LYS A 68 -4.60 -6.56 -29.53
N ASP A 69 -4.52 -7.78 -30.06
CA ASP A 69 -4.79 -9.01 -29.33
C ASP A 69 -3.49 -9.58 -28.77
N GLY A 70 -3.53 -10.15 -27.56
CA GLY A 70 -2.33 -10.76 -27.02
C GLY A 70 -2.51 -11.49 -25.70
N GLY A 71 -1.66 -12.49 -25.51
CA GLY A 71 -1.50 -13.19 -24.24
C GLY A 71 -0.58 -12.40 -23.31
N THR A 72 -1.00 -12.24 -22.05
CA THR A 72 -0.25 -11.50 -21.03
C THR A 72 0.86 -12.35 -20.42
N THR A 73 2.04 -11.76 -20.20
CA THR A 73 3.11 -12.39 -19.40
C THR A 73 2.78 -12.36 -17.92
N CYS A 74 3.66 -12.90 -17.06
CA CYS A 74 3.43 -12.83 -15.62
C CYS A 74 3.35 -11.37 -15.15
N SER A 75 4.23 -10.47 -15.62
CA SER A 75 4.15 -9.03 -15.29
C SER A 75 2.80 -8.39 -15.65
N ALA A 76 2.31 -8.53 -16.88
CA ALA A 76 1.02 -7.95 -17.26
C ALA A 76 -0.16 -8.61 -16.51
N THR A 77 -0.11 -9.93 -16.31
CA THR A 77 -1.13 -10.65 -15.55
C THR A 77 -1.15 -10.23 -14.08
N LEU A 78 0.02 -10.01 -13.44
CA LEU A 78 0.12 -9.50 -12.07
C LEU A 78 -0.55 -8.13 -11.93
N ILE A 79 -0.28 -7.21 -12.87
CA ILE A 79 -0.91 -5.88 -12.90
C ILE A 79 -2.43 -6.00 -12.96
N PHE A 80 -2.95 -6.75 -13.93
CA PHE A 80 -4.40 -6.87 -14.11
C PHE A 80 -5.07 -7.64 -12.97
N ALA A 81 -4.41 -8.66 -12.41
CA ALA A 81 -4.87 -9.36 -11.22
C ALA A 81 -4.97 -8.42 -10.02
N ALA A 82 -3.93 -7.61 -9.76
CA ALA A 82 -3.92 -6.64 -8.67
C ALA A 82 -5.02 -5.58 -8.84
N LEU A 83 -5.18 -5.02 -10.04
CA LEU A 83 -6.24 -4.05 -10.36
C LEU A 83 -7.65 -4.63 -10.17
N ALA A 84 -7.85 -5.92 -10.46
CA ALA A 84 -9.11 -6.61 -10.24
C ALA A 84 -9.31 -7.15 -8.81
N GLY A 85 -8.34 -6.95 -7.92
CA GLY A 85 -8.39 -7.46 -6.55
C GLY A 85 -8.17 -8.98 -6.43
N ILE A 86 -7.71 -9.65 -7.49
CA ILE A 86 -7.34 -11.07 -7.47
C ILE A 86 -6.04 -11.23 -6.68
N LYS A 87 -6.03 -12.17 -5.72
CA LYS A 87 -4.92 -12.32 -4.77
C LYS A 87 -3.95 -13.44 -5.09
N VAL A 88 -4.34 -14.41 -5.91
CA VAL A 88 -3.47 -15.53 -6.27
C VAL A 88 -3.43 -15.68 -7.79
N PHE A 89 -2.23 -15.86 -8.32
CA PHE A 89 -1.97 -16.09 -9.74
C PHE A 89 -1.11 -17.35 -9.91
N ALA A 90 -1.67 -18.37 -10.56
CA ALA A 90 -0.95 -19.59 -10.90
C ALA A 90 -0.41 -19.56 -12.33
N THR A 91 0.83 -20.00 -12.51
CA THR A 91 1.50 -20.09 -13.81
C THR A 91 2.42 -21.30 -13.85
N GLY A 92 2.97 -21.63 -15.02
CA GLY A 92 3.98 -22.68 -15.12
C GLY A 92 5.29 -22.27 -14.45
N GLY A 93 5.84 -21.11 -14.81
CA GLY A 93 7.17 -20.71 -14.35
C GLY A 93 7.33 -19.20 -14.40
N LEU A 94 7.97 -18.63 -13.38
CA LEU A 94 8.31 -17.21 -13.32
C LEU A 94 9.37 -16.88 -14.37
N GLY A 95 9.36 -15.65 -14.89
CA GLY A 95 10.56 -15.09 -15.53
C GLY A 95 11.69 -14.89 -14.50
N GLY A 96 12.81 -14.33 -14.90
CA GLY A 96 13.94 -14.20 -14.00
C GLY A 96 15.12 -13.52 -14.63
N VAL A 97 16.25 -13.59 -13.94
CA VAL A 97 17.54 -13.20 -14.49
C VAL A 97 17.97 -14.27 -15.50
N HIS A 98 18.29 -13.86 -16.73
CA HIS A 98 18.80 -14.78 -17.72
C HIS A 98 20.24 -15.21 -17.36
N ARG A 99 20.67 -16.36 -17.87
CA ARG A 99 22.08 -16.80 -17.74
C ARG A 99 22.98 -15.78 -18.45
N GLY A 100 23.99 -15.24 -17.73
CA GLY A 100 24.81 -14.11 -18.22
C GLY A 100 24.16 -12.73 -18.04
N GLY A 101 23.04 -12.66 -17.31
CA GLY A 101 22.29 -11.43 -17.02
C GLY A 101 23.09 -10.36 -16.29
N GLU A 102 24.14 -10.73 -15.56
CA GLU A 102 25.10 -9.81 -14.93
C GLU A 102 25.86 -8.94 -15.95
N THR A 103 25.95 -9.39 -17.21
CA THR A 103 26.59 -8.64 -18.30
C THR A 103 25.55 -8.09 -19.27
N SER A 104 24.58 -8.91 -19.67
CA SER A 104 23.58 -8.53 -20.68
C SER A 104 22.46 -7.64 -20.15
N MET A 105 22.25 -7.63 -18.83
CA MET A 105 21.10 -7.02 -18.17
C MET A 105 19.75 -7.56 -18.69
N ASP A 106 19.73 -8.77 -19.25
CA ASP A 106 18.52 -9.46 -19.69
C ASP A 106 17.78 -10.03 -18.46
N ILE A 107 16.93 -9.20 -17.86
CA ILE A 107 16.19 -9.47 -16.63
C ILE A 107 14.70 -9.29 -16.90
N SER A 108 13.91 -10.30 -16.54
CA SER A 108 12.46 -10.26 -16.75
C SER A 108 11.80 -9.15 -15.92
N ALA A 109 10.91 -8.38 -16.57
CA ALA A 109 10.03 -7.42 -15.91
C ALA A 109 9.11 -8.05 -14.85
N ASP A 110 8.95 -9.39 -14.86
CA ASP A 110 8.19 -10.13 -13.86
C ASP A 110 8.73 -9.86 -12.43
N LEU A 111 10.06 -9.73 -12.27
CA LEU A 111 10.67 -9.56 -10.95
C LEU A 111 10.34 -8.20 -10.33
N GLN A 112 10.43 -7.13 -11.12
CA GLN A 112 10.07 -5.79 -10.68
C GLN A 112 8.57 -5.65 -10.44
N GLU A 113 7.72 -6.40 -11.16
CA GLU A 113 6.28 -6.31 -10.98
C GLU A 113 5.83 -6.90 -9.63
N LEU A 114 6.54 -7.90 -9.14
CA LEU A 114 6.30 -8.46 -7.81
C LEU A 114 6.50 -7.44 -6.68
N THR A 115 7.18 -6.31 -6.91
CA THR A 115 7.28 -5.24 -5.88
C THR A 115 6.09 -4.28 -5.87
N ARG A 116 5.22 -4.34 -6.89
CA ARG A 116 4.14 -3.38 -7.12
C ARG A 116 2.75 -4.02 -7.05
N CYS A 117 2.68 -5.34 -7.11
CA CYS A 117 1.45 -6.10 -7.18
C CYS A 117 1.31 -7.03 -5.97
N PRO A 118 0.35 -6.78 -5.04
CA PRO A 118 0.12 -7.60 -3.86
C PRO A 118 -0.65 -8.88 -4.21
N VAL A 119 0.01 -9.75 -4.99
CA VAL A 119 -0.52 -11.00 -5.55
C VAL A 119 0.47 -12.12 -5.25
N GLY A 120 -0.02 -13.23 -4.71
CA GLY A 120 0.74 -14.46 -4.55
C GLY A 120 0.91 -15.17 -5.89
N LEU A 121 2.13 -15.20 -6.42
CA LEU A 121 2.48 -15.89 -7.64
C LEU A 121 2.91 -17.33 -7.32
N VAL A 122 2.18 -18.29 -7.87
CA VAL A 122 2.40 -19.73 -7.70
C VAL A 122 2.97 -20.28 -9.00
N SER A 123 4.19 -20.80 -8.96
CA SER A 123 4.86 -21.34 -10.14
C SER A 123 5.74 -22.52 -9.80
N ALA A 124 6.18 -23.28 -10.82
CA ALA A 124 7.16 -24.34 -10.63
C ALA A 124 8.59 -23.81 -10.44
N GLY A 125 8.74 -22.70 -9.72
CA GLY A 125 9.95 -21.91 -9.65
C GLY A 125 10.12 -21.01 -10.87
N VAL A 126 11.36 -20.86 -11.33
CA VAL A 126 11.75 -20.02 -12.45
C VAL A 126 11.94 -20.89 -13.70
N LYS A 127 11.60 -20.39 -14.90
CA LYS A 127 11.74 -21.17 -16.15
C LYS A 127 13.16 -21.75 -16.29
N SER A 128 13.26 -23.00 -16.72
CA SER A 128 14.51 -23.79 -16.68
C SER A 128 15.72 -23.18 -17.41
N ILE A 129 15.49 -22.35 -18.43
CA ILE A 129 16.55 -21.68 -19.20
C ILE A 129 17.20 -20.48 -18.48
N LEU A 130 16.69 -20.10 -17.31
CA LEU A 130 17.11 -18.91 -16.57
C LEU A 130 18.12 -19.25 -15.46
N ASP A 131 18.65 -18.21 -14.83
CA ASP A 131 19.57 -18.34 -13.70
C ASP A 131 18.80 -18.26 -12.37
N ILE A 132 18.63 -19.40 -11.71
CA ILE A 132 17.87 -19.48 -10.45
C ILE A 132 18.57 -18.71 -9.33
N GLY A 133 19.87 -18.94 -9.13
CA GLY A 133 20.64 -18.27 -8.08
C GLY A 133 20.55 -16.75 -8.19
N ARG A 134 20.83 -16.20 -9.38
CA ARG A 134 20.73 -14.75 -9.60
C ARG A 134 19.30 -14.23 -9.49
N THR A 135 18.30 -15.03 -9.88
CA THR A 135 16.90 -14.63 -9.71
C THR A 135 16.53 -14.52 -8.24
N LEU A 136 16.98 -15.45 -7.39
CA LEU A 136 16.74 -15.40 -5.95
C LEU A 136 17.43 -14.20 -5.29
N GLU A 137 18.70 -13.94 -5.62
CA GLU A 137 19.44 -12.75 -5.16
C GLU A 137 18.77 -11.44 -5.58
N TYR A 138 18.23 -11.39 -6.81
CA TYR A 138 17.53 -10.21 -7.30
C TYR A 138 16.20 -10.00 -6.57
N LEU A 139 15.46 -11.07 -6.30
CA LEU A 139 14.20 -11.00 -5.53
C LEU A 139 14.45 -10.61 -4.07
N GLU A 140 15.54 -11.08 -3.47
CA GLU A 140 16.00 -10.64 -2.14
C GLU A 140 16.27 -9.13 -2.13
N THR A 141 17.04 -8.63 -3.11
CA THR A 141 17.34 -7.19 -3.26
C THR A 141 16.07 -6.36 -3.40
N LEU A 142 15.06 -6.89 -4.09
CA LEU A 142 13.77 -6.23 -4.29
C LEU A 142 12.81 -6.35 -3.08
N GLY A 143 13.19 -7.09 -2.04
CA GLY A 143 12.34 -7.34 -0.87
C GLY A 143 11.13 -8.22 -1.16
N VAL A 144 11.18 -9.08 -2.19
CA VAL A 144 10.07 -9.98 -2.55
C VAL A 144 10.24 -11.32 -1.80
N PRO A 145 9.29 -11.72 -0.94
CA PRO A 145 9.36 -12.99 -0.25
C PRO A 145 9.28 -14.18 -1.22
N VAL A 146 10.22 -15.12 -1.08
CA VAL A 146 10.28 -16.36 -1.85
C VAL A 146 10.16 -17.57 -0.92
N LEU A 147 9.23 -18.46 -1.23
CA LEU A 147 8.94 -19.66 -0.47
C LEU A 147 9.01 -20.90 -1.35
N SER A 148 9.67 -21.95 -0.88
CA SER A 148 9.49 -23.30 -1.44
C SER A 148 8.23 -23.91 -0.84
N TYR A 149 7.29 -24.31 -1.70
CA TYR A 149 6.08 -25.03 -1.30
C TYR A 149 6.39 -26.53 -1.17
N ALA A 150 7.18 -26.88 -0.16
CA ALA A 150 7.66 -28.23 0.12
C ALA A 150 8.13 -28.37 1.57
N LYS A 151 8.37 -29.61 2.01
CA LYS A 151 9.00 -29.92 3.31
C LYS A 151 10.46 -29.44 3.39
N THR A 152 11.10 -29.25 2.23
CA THR A 152 12.48 -28.80 2.06
C THR A 152 12.54 -27.32 1.71
N ASP A 153 13.69 -26.71 1.94
CA ASP A 153 14.02 -25.34 1.51
C ASP A 153 14.57 -25.28 0.07
N ASP A 154 14.74 -26.41 -0.60
CA ASP A 154 15.18 -26.48 -2.00
C ASP A 154 14.13 -25.88 -2.94
N PHE A 155 14.54 -24.84 -3.67
CA PHE A 155 13.70 -24.14 -4.62
C PHE A 155 13.57 -24.96 -5.92
N PRO A 156 12.37 -25.11 -6.51
CA PRO A 156 12.20 -25.95 -7.69
C PRO A 156 12.80 -25.32 -8.96
N ALA A 157 13.29 -26.17 -9.86
CA ALA A 157 13.89 -25.80 -11.14
C ALA A 157 12.97 -26.13 -12.33
N PHE A 158 11.70 -25.76 -12.25
CA PHE A 158 10.68 -25.98 -13.30
C PHE A 158 10.40 -27.45 -13.59
N TYR A 159 11.30 -28.13 -14.31
CA TYR A 159 11.19 -29.56 -14.60
C TYR A 159 11.73 -30.45 -13.49
N SER A 160 12.53 -29.93 -12.56
CA SER A 160 13.07 -30.67 -11.42
C SER A 160 12.50 -30.15 -10.11
N ARG A 161 12.20 -31.07 -9.20
CA ARG A 161 11.77 -30.76 -7.82
C ARG A 161 12.89 -30.08 -7.02
N ARG A 162 14.15 -30.23 -7.42
CA ARG A 162 15.32 -29.67 -6.76
C ARG A 162 16.19 -28.89 -7.73
N SER A 163 16.56 -27.66 -7.37
CA SER A 163 17.51 -26.83 -8.12
C SER A 163 18.91 -26.83 -7.50
N GLY A 164 19.03 -27.22 -6.23
CA GLY A 164 20.25 -27.01 -5.43
C GLY A 164 20.40 -25.59 -4.89
N PHE A 165 19.48 -24.67 -5.22
CA PHE A 165 19.35 -23.36 -4.60
C PHE A 165 18.26 -23.41 -3.53
N LYS A 166 18.44 -22.64 -2.45
CA LYS A 166 17.52 -22.61 -1.33
C LYS A 166 16.66 -21.35 -1.35
N SER A 167 15.38 -21.48 -1.04
CA SER A 167 14.54 -20.33 -0.71
C SER A 167 14.75 -19.92 0.76
N PRO A 168 14.65 -18.63 1.11
CA PRO A 168 14.78 -18.17 2.50
C PRO A 168 13.71 -18.74 3.44
N TRP A 169 12.54 -19.06 2.89
CA TRP A 169 11.39 -19.57 3.63
C TRP A 169 10.84 -20.83 2.96
N LYS A 170 10.11 -21.65 3.73
CA LYS A 170 9.40 -22.83 3.21
C LYS A 170 8.04 -22.98 3.87
N VAL A 171 7.13 -23.64 3.15
CA VAL A 171 5.78 -23.94 3.59
C VAL A 171 5.31 -25.20 2.88
N ASP A 172 4.48 -26.04 3.48
CA ASP A 172 3.96 -27.26 2.83
C ASP A 172 2.44 -27.40 2.92
N ASP A 173 1.75 -26.37 3.40
CA ASP A 173 0.30 -26.35 3.51
C ASP A 173 -0.33 -25.05 2.96
N PRO A 174 -1.56 -25.11 2.39
CA PRO A 174 -2.18 -23.94 1.77
C PRO A 174 -2.57 -22.85 2.78
N ALA A 175 -2.88 -23.22 4.02
CA ALA A 175 -3.35 -22.28 5.03
C ALA A 175 -2.21 -21.36 5.49
N THR A 176 -1.02 -21.90 5.75
CA THR A 176 0.16 -21.10 6.07
C THR A 176 0.58 -20.24 4.88
N ALA A 177 0.56 -20.79 3.66
CA ALA A 177 0.87 -20.00 2.47
C ALA A 177 -0.10 -18.82 2.31
N ALA A 178 -1.41 -19.04 2.45
CA ALA A 178 -2.41 -17.98 2.41
C ALA A 178 -2.25 -16.95 3.53
N ARG A 179 -1.95 -17.39 4.76
CA ARG A 179 -1.70 -16.52 5.91
C ARG A 179 -0.53 -15.56 5.67
N ILE A 180 0.54 -16.00 5.03
CA ILE A 180 1.68 -15.12 4.70
C ILE A 180 1.25 -13.98 3.77
N LEU A 181 0.51 -14.29 2.71
CA LEU A 181 -0.03 -13.28 1.80
C LEU A 181 -1.05 -12.37 2.50
N TYR A 182 -1.86 -12.94 3.38
CA TYR A 182 -2.86 -12.22 4.16
C TYR A 182 -2.21 -11.23 5.15
N THR A 183 -1.20 -11.66 5.89
CA THR A 183 -0.43 -10.82 6.81
C THR A 183 0.26 -9.67 6.08
N GLN A 184 0.84 -9.90 4.90
CA GLN A 184 1.40 -8.80 4.11
C GLN A 184 0.36 -7.74 3.74
N ARG A 185 -0.85 -8.17 3.37
CA ARG A 185 -1.96 -7.24 3.14
C ARG A 185 -2.31 -6.46 4.41
N GLN A 186 -2.36 -7.12 5.57
CA GLN A 186 -2.68 -6.46 6.85
C GLN A 186 -1.63 -5.42 7.26
N LEU A 187 -0.36 -5.64 6.89
CA LEU A 187 0.74 -4.70 7.08
C LEU A 187 0.76 -3.56 6.03
N GLY A 188 -0.19 -3.51 5.10
CA GLY A 188 -0.23 -2.50 4.03
C GLY A 188 0.87 -2.65 2.99
N MET A 189 1.51 -3.83 2.89
CA MET A 189 2.59 -4.07 1.93
C MET A 189 2.03 -4.18 0.50
N ALA A 190 2.71 -3.53 -0.44
CA ALA A 190 2.29 -3.46 -1.85
C ALA A 190 2.94 -4.54 -2.74
N ASN A 191 3.89 -5.32 -2.21
CA ASN A 191 4.57 -6.38 -2.94
C ASN A 191 3.82 -7.73 -2.84
N GLY A 192 4.12 -8.61 -3.79
CA GLY A 192 3.60 -9.97 -3.86
C GLY A 192 4.52 -10.98 -3.18
N VAL A 193 4.20 -12.26 -3.39
CA VAL A 193 4.93 -13.42 -2.85
C VAL A 193 5.17 -14.43 -3.96
N VAL A 194 6.33 -15.07 -3.98
CA VAL A 194 6.62 -16.20 -4.87
C VAL A 194 6.51 -17.51 -4.09
N TYR A 195 5.64 -18.41 -4.54
CA TYR A 195 5.54 -19.79 -4.07
C TYR A 195 6.08 -20.73 -5.15
N GLY A 196 7.28 -21.27 -4.93
CA GLY A 196 7.91 -22.29 -5.76
C GLY A 196 7.34 -23.68 -5.46
N VAL A 197 6.45 -24.17 -6.31
CA VAL A 197 5.79 -25.48 -6.18
C VAL A 197 6.53 -26.52 -7.03
N PRO A 198 7.12 -27.57 -6.44
CA PRO A 198 7.81 -28.60 -7.21
C PRO A 198 6.86 -29.36 -8.15
N ILE A 199 7.37 -29.78 -9.32
CA ILE A 199 6.65 -30.68 -10.23
C ILE A 199 6.22 -31.97 -9.50
N PRO A 200 5.07 -32.61 -9.81
CA PRO A 200 4.68 -33.85 -9.15
C PRO A 200 5.74 -34.95 -9.26
N GLU A 201 5.82 -35.81 -8.24
CA GLU A 201 6.90 -36.78 -8.05
C GLU A 201 6.98 -37.79 -9.19
N GLU A 202 5.85 -38.21 -9.74
CA GLU A 202 5.75 -39.14 -10.87
C GLU A 202 6.35 -38.59 -12.17
N TYR A 203 6.55 -37.27 -12.27
CA TYR A 203 7.18 -36.61 -13.41
C TYR A 203 8.66 -36.27 -13.19
N GLU A 204 9.20 -36.46 -11.97
CA GLU A 204 10.54 -36.04 -11.58
C GLU A 204 11.65 -36.72 -12.38
N ALA A 205 11.58 -38.03 -12.60
CA ALA A 205 12.65 -38.77 -13.29
C ALA A 205 12.85 -38.28 -14.73
N ILE A 206 11.76 -38.03 -15.45
CA ILE A 206 11.80 -37.40 -16.78
C ILE A 206 12.25 -35.94 -16.63
N GLY A 207 11.75 -35.26 -15.61
CA GLY A 207 12.09 -33.88 -15.26
C GLY A 207 13.60 -33.62 -15.12
N GLN A 208 14.30 -34.51 -14.42
CA GLN A 208 15.75 -34.45 -14.26
C GLN A 208 16.48 -34.62 -15.60
N GLN A 209 16.03 -35.55 -16.46
CA GLN A 209 16.59 -35.70 -17.81
C GLN A 209 16.38 -34.45 -18.67
N LEU A 210 15.19 -33.82 -18.57
CA LEU A 210 14.91 -32.55 -19.25
C LEU A 210 15.81 -31.43 -18.73
N GLN A 211 16.05 -31.38 -17.43
CA GLN A 211 16.94 -30.40 -16.81
C GLN A 211 18.39 -30.58 -17.27
N SER A 212 18.89 -31.82 -17.35
CA SER A 212 20.21 -32.10 -17.92
C SER A 212 20.32 -31.67 -19.39
N ALA A 213 19.25 -31.85 -20.19
CA ALA A 213 19.21 -31.35 -21.57
C ALA A 213 19.25 -29.82 -21.65
N VAL A 214 18.63 -29.11 -20.70
CA VAL A 214 18.72 -27.65 -20.59
C VAL A 214 20.15 -27.21 -20.26
N GLU A 215 20.79 -27.88 -19.30
CA GLU A 215 22.18 -27.60 -18.94
C GLU A 215 23.15 -27.89 -20.10
N GLN A 216 22.91 -28.96 -20.87
CA GLN A 216 23.66 -29.24 -22.09
C GLN A 216 23.47 -28.13 -23.12
N ALA A 217 22.23 -27.71 -23.40
CA ALA A 217 21.96 -26.63 -24.35
C ALA A 217 22.63 -25.31 -23.92
N LEU A 218 22.66 -25.01 -22.62
CA LEU A 218 23.35 -23.83 -22.08
C LEU A 218 24.86 -23.89 -22.30
N LYS A 219 25.50 -25.04 -22.03
CA LYS A 219 26.94 -25.25 -22.29
C LYS A 219 27.25 -25.11 -23.78
N GLU A 220 26.42 -25.69 -24.65
CA GLU A 220 26.58 -25.57 -26.10
C GLU A 220 26.41 -24.12 -26.57
N ALA A 221 25.47 -23.36 -25.99
CA ALA A 221 25.28 -21.94 -26.30
C ALA A 221 26.52 -21.10 -25.96
N GLU A 222 27.19 -21.42 -24.86
CA GLU A 222 28.43 -20.78 -24.44
C GLU A 222 29.60 -21.14 -25.37
N GLN A 223 29.79 -22.43 -25.66
CA GLN A 223 30.85 -22.93 -26.55
C GLN A 223 30.73 -22.38 -27.98
N THR A 224 29.50 -22.21 -28.48
CA THR A 224 29.23 -21.69 -29.82
C THR A 224 29.10 -20.16 -29.88
N GLY A 225 29.26 -19.48 -28.73
CA GLY A 225 29.13 -18.03 -28.61
C GLY A 225 27.71 -17.50 -28.87
N VAL A 226 26.71 -18.38 -28.96
CA VAL A 226 25.31 -17.99 -29.13
C VAL A 226 24.81 -17.22 -27.92
N ASN A 227 25.28 -17.54 -26.72
CA ASN A 227 24.97 -16.84 -25.46
C ASN A 227 25.24 -15.33 -25.50
N LYS A 228 26.10 -14.84 -26.41
CA LYS A 228 26.42 -13.41 -26.59
C LYS A 228 25.45 -12.67 -27.52
N ARG A 229 24.49 -13.35 -28.14
CA ARG A 229 23.59 -12.79 -29.17
C ARG A 229 22.31 -12.14 -28.59
N GLY A 230 22.30 -11.83 -27.29
CA GLY A 230 21.19 -11.15 -26.61
C GLY A 230 19.84 -11.84 -26.82
N LYS A 231 18.88 -11.13 -27.43
CA LYS A 231 17.50 -11.61 -27.64
C LYS A 231 17.36 -12.92 -28.43
N GLU A 232 18.39 -13.34 -29.17
CA GLU A 232 18.39 -14.58 -29.95
C GLU A 232 18.72 -15.83 -29.14
N VAL A 233 19.28 -15.65 -27.93
CA VAL A 233 19.67 -16.74 -27.03
C VAL A 233 18.47 -17.59 -26.63
N THR A 234 17.36 -16.94 -26.26
CA THR A 234 16.17 -17.63 -25.75
C THR A 234 15.49 -18.51 -26.81
N PRO A 235 15.19 -18.02 -28.03
CA PRO A 235 14.67 -18.86 -29.11
C PRO A 235 15.59 -20.04 -29.47
N TRP A 236 16.91 -19.81 -29.49
CA TRP A 236 17.89 -20.87 -29.77
C TRP A 236 17.88 -21.94 -28.67
N LEU A 237 17.90 -21.54 -27.39
CA LEU A 237 17.85 -22.47 -26.25
C LEU A 237 16.57 -23.31 -26.27
N LEU A 238 15.41 -22.69 -26.53
CA LEU A 238 14.14 -23.41 -26.61
C LEU A 238 14.13 -24.43 -27.76
N LYS A 239 14.67 -24.07 -28.93
CA LYS A 239 14.80 -25.00 -30.06
C LYS A 239 15.71 -26.17 -29.69
N ARG A 240 16.89 -25.88 -29.11
CA ARG A 240 17.88 -26.90 -28.78
C ARG A 240 17.39 -27.86 -27.69
N VAL A 241 16.73 -27.35 -26.66
CA VAL A 241 16.06 -28.18 -25.65
C VAL A 241 14.96 -29.03 -26.28
N GLY A 242 14.21 -28.50 -27.24
CA GLY A 242 13.23 -29.28 -28.01
C GLY A 242 13.85 -30.48 -28.73
N GLU A 243 14.99 -30.27 -29.40
CA GLU A 243 15.75 -31.32 -30.10
C GLU A 243 16.27 -32.39 -29.13
N LEU A 244 16.91 -31.98 -28.03
CA LEU A 244 17.50 -32.89 -27.04
C LEU A 244 16.43 -33.72 -26.32
N THR A 245 15.25 -33.14 -26.11
CA THR A 245 14.17 -33.78 -25.34
C THR A 245 13.19 -34.57 -26.22
N LYS A 246 13.34 -34.55 -27.55
CA LYS A 246 12.46 -35.23 -28.53
C LYS A 246 10.97 -34.98 -28.24
N GLY A 247 10.62 -33.78 -27.78
CA GLY A 247 9.24 -33.39 -27.43
C GLY A 247 8.70 -33.91 -26.09
N LYS A 248 9.49 -34.66 -25.30
CA LYS A 248 9.07 -35.20 -23.99
C LYS A 248 8.81 -34.12 -22.92
N SER A 249 9.27 -32.89 -23.13
CA SER A 249 9.10 -31.77 -22.20
C SER A 249 7.65 -31.29 -22.06
N LEU A 250 6.80 -31.54 -23.06
CA LEU A 250 5.43 -31.03 -23.08
C LEU A 250 4.56 -31.64 -21.99
N ALA A 251 4.67 -32.95 -21.75
CA ALA A 251 3.90 -33.63 -20.70
C ALA A 251 4.25 -33.11 -19.30
N ASN A 252 5.55 -32.94 -19.00
CA ASN A 252 6.02 -32.35 -17.75
C ASN A 252 5.56 -30.90 -17.59
N ASN A 253 5.59 -30.10 -18.66
CA ASN A 253 5.12 -28.71 -18.64
C ASN A 253 3.62 -28.61 -18.37
N ILE A 254 2.82 -29.53 -18.92
CA ILE A 254 1.39 -29.62 -18.59
C ILE A 254 1.20 -30.04 -17.12
N ALA A 255 1.93 -31.06 -16.67
CA ALA A 255 1.82 -31.58 -15.30
C ALA A 255 2.16 -30.52 -14.24
N LEU A 256 3.25 -29.77 -14.42
CA LEU A 256 3.61 -28.70 -13.49
C LEU A 256 2.58 -27.57 -13.47
N ILE A 257 2.00 -27.19 -14.62
CA ILE A 257 0.96 -26.13 -14.67
C ILE A 257 -0.31 -26.60 -13.97
N LYS A 258 -0.71 -27.87 -14.16
CA LYS A 258 -1.85 -28.46 -13.45
C LYS A 258 -1.62 -28.43 -11.93
N ASN A 259 -0.42 -28.78 -11.49
CA ASN A 259 -0.08 -28.77 -10.07
C ASN A 259 -0.06 -27.36 -9.48
N THR A 260 0.55 -26.38 -10.16
CA THR A 260 0.56 -24.98 -9.68
C THR A 260 -0.84 -24.38 -9.64
N ALA A 261 -1.72 -24.74 -10.59
CA ALA A 261 -3.12 -24.34 -10.58
C ALA A 261 -3.88 -24.93 -9.39
N LEU A 262 -3.68 -26.22 -9.09
CA LEU A 262 -4.29 -26.87 -7.93
C LEU A 262 -3.87 -26.20 -6.62
N ILE A 263 -2.56 -26.07 -6.39
CA ILE A 263 -2.02 -25.43 -5.17
C ILE A 263 -2.45 -23.97 -5.09
N GLY A 264 -2.38 -23.21 -6.19
CA GLY A 264 -2.86 -21.83 -6.23
C GLY A 264 -4.33 -21.70 -5.88
N SER A 265 -5.17 -22.65 -6.31
CA SER A 265 -6.60 -22.69 -5.96
C SER A 265 -6.80 -22.93 -4.46
N GLN A 266 -6.04 -23.86 -3.87
CA GLN A 266 -6.10 -24.12 -2.43
C GLN A 266 -5.66 -22.91 -1.59
N ILE A 267 -4.59 -22.23 -2.01
CA ILE A 267 -4.14 -20.98 -1.36
C ILE A 267 -5.22 -19.90 -1.50
N ALA A 268 -5.83 -19.75 -2.66
CA ALA A 268 -6.88 -18.76 -2.89
C ALA A 268 -8.12 -18.98 -2.01
N ILE A 269 -8.54 -20.25 -1.85
CA ILE A 269 -9.65 -20.62 -0.97
C ILE A 269 -9.31 -20.33 0.49
N ALA A 270 -8.13 -20.76 0.96
CA ALA A 270 -7.69 -20.50 2.32
C ALA A 270 -7.58 -18.98 2.60
N TYR A 271 -7.11 -18.20 1.63
CA TYR A 271 -7.05 -16.74 1.73
C TYR A 271 -8.46 -16.11 1.80
N ALA A 272 -9.39 -16.59 0.95
CA ALA A 272 -10.76 -16.14 0.93
C ALA A 272 -11.48 -16.46 2.24
N ASP A 273 -11.25 -17.64 2.82
CA ASP A 273 -11.80 -18.03 4.11
C ASP A 273 -11.23 -17.18 5.25
N MET A 274 -9.94 -16.86 5.23
CA MET A 274 -9.35 -15.92 6.21
C MET A 274 -9.96 -14.52 6.08
N THR A 275 -10.14 -14.04 4.86
CA THR A 275 -10.78 -12.73 4.63
C THR A 275 -12.26 -12.76 5.00
N ARG A 276 -12.96 -13.89 4.80
CA ARG A 276 -14.35 -14.07 5.22
C ARG A 276 -14.45 -14.11 6.73
N LYS A 277 -13.58 -14.86 7.41
CA LYS A 277 -13.46 -14.93 8.87
C LYS A 277 -13.12 -13.57 9.46
N ASP A 278 -12.15 -12.85 8.92
CA ASP A 278 -11.86 -11.47 9.34
C ASP A 278 -13.07 -10.55 9.17
N ARG A 279 -13.81 -10.69 8.06
CA ARG A 279 -15.09 -10.00 7.88
C ARG A 279 -16.20 -10.54 8.78
N GLU A 280 -16.16 -11.78 9.22
CA GLU A 280 -17.16 -12.43 10.08
C GLU A 280 -16.89 -12.11 11.55
N ASP A 281 -15.65 -12.15 11.99
CA ASP A 281 -15.15 -11.64 13.27
C ASP A 281 -15.35 -10.13 13.33
N SER A 282 -15.14 -9.39 12.24
CA SER A 282 -15.56 -7.97 12.11
C SER A 282 -17.08 -7.78 11.91
N ARG A 283 -17.86 -8.85 11.69
CA ARG A 283 -19.34 -8.83 11.69
C ARG A 283 -19.93 -9.31 13.03
N HIS A 284 -19.19 -10.11 13.80
CA HIS A 284 -19.49 -10.61 15.15
C HIS A 284 -18.98 -9.65 16.23
N LEU A 285 -17.99 -8.82 15.90
CA LEU A 285 -17.78 -7.48 16.44
C LEU A 285 -18.74 -6.55 15.68
N VAL A 286 -20.00 -6.49 16.09
CA VAL A 286 -21.13 -5.91 15.34
C VAL A 286 -20.82 -4.54 14.71
N SER A 287 -20.83 -4.49 13.37
CA SER A 287 -21.52 -3.40 12.66
C SER A 287 -23.02 -3.63 12.82
N PRO A 288 -23.80 -2.67 13.37
CA PRO A 288 -25.24 -2.74 13.26
C PRO A 288 -25.61 -2.46 11.80
N ALA A 289 -25.88 -3.51 11.03
CA ALA A 289 -26.45 -3.40 9.71
C ALA A 289 -27.93 -2.98 9.84
N TRP A 290 -28.18 -1.71 9.55
CA TRP A 290 -29.51 -1.21 9.24
C TRP A 290 -29.98 -1.87 7.94
N THR A 291 -30.85 -2.89 8.01
CA THR A 291 -31.73 -3.23 6.87
C THR A 291 -33.08 -3.79 7.33
N LYS A 292 -34.12 -3.05 6.93
CA LYS A 292 -35.45 -3.53 6.56
C LYS A 292 -36.19 -4.41 7.59
N ASN A 293 -36.65 -3.77 8.66
CA ASN A 293 -37.99 -4.00 9.18
C ASN A 293 -38.59 -2.66 9.61
N ALA A 294 -39.34 -2.05 8.70
CA ALA A 294 -40.36 -1.08 9.06
C ALA A 294 -41.54 -1.84 9.68
N ALA A 295 -41.39 -2.29 10.94
CA ALA A 295 -42.49 -2.68 11.81
C ALA A 295 -41.97 -2.94 13.23
N SER A 296 -42.32 -2.04 14.14
CA SER A 296 -42.31 -2.18 15.60
C SER A 296 -41.16 -2.96 16.25
N VAL A 297 -40.12 -2.25 16.69
CA VAL A 297 -39.39 -2.64 17.90
C VAL A 297 -39.21 -1.38 18.73
N ARG A 298 -39.94 -1.30 19.84
CA ARG A 298 -39.71 -0.31 20.89
C ARG A 298 -38.30 -0.54 21.43
N GLY A 299 -37.53 0.54 21.57
CA GLY A 299 -36.14 0.48 21.99
C GLY A 299 -35.95 -0.25 23.31
N GLU A 300 -34.93 -1.09 23.35
CA GLU A 300 -34.20 -1.36 24.57
C GLU A 300 -32.88 -0.60 24.47
N VAL A 301 -32.74 0.37 25.37
CA VAL A 301 -31.53 1.15 25.60
C VAL A 301 -30.45 0.17 26.05
N ALA A 302 -29.35 0.08 25.29
CA ALA A 302 -28.19 -0.70 25.71
C ALA A 302 -27.74 -0.21 27.09
N GLN A 303 -27.57 -1.15 28.03
CA GLN A 303 -27.13 -0.82 29.37
C GLN A 303 -25.72 -0.21 29.34
N PRO A 304 -25.40 0.75 30.22
CA PRO A 304 -24.10 1.41 30.26
C PRO A 304 -23.02 0.37 30.56
N VAL A 305 -21.97 0.35 29.75
CA VAL A 305 -20.72 -0.30 30.12
C VAL A 305 -20.22 0.39 31.39
N GLU A 306 -19.93 -0.37 32.45
CA GLU A 306 -19.43 0.20 33.70
C GLU A 306 -18.20 1.09 33.43
N ASP A 307 -18.28 2.36 33.84
CA ASP A 307 -17.19 3.34 33.73
C ASP A 307 -15.99 2.89 34.57
N VAL A 308 -15.11 2.09 34.00
CA VAL A 308 -13.78 1.88 34.56
C VAL A 308 -13.02 3.20 34.42
N PRO A 309 -12.54 3.82 35.52
CA PRO A 309 -11.86 5.10 35.45
C PRO A 309 -10.63 5.01 34.53
N LEU A 310 -10.63 5.80 33.45
CA LEU A 310 -9.52 5.82 32.51
C LEU A 310 -8.27 6.41 33.16
N ALA A 311 -7.11 5.80 32.92
CA ALA A 311 -5.84 6.37 33.30
C ALA A 311 -5.59 7.72 32.57
N ARG A 312 -4.69 8.52 33.14
CA ARG A 312 -4.26 9.78 32.52
C ARG A 312 -3.63 9.53 31.14
N ALA A 313 -4.02 10.32 30.15
CA ALA A 313 -3.41 10.26 28.83
C ALA A 313 -1.95 10.73 28.89
N LYS A 314 -1.04 9.94 28.31
CA LYS A 314 0.38 10.29 28.15
C LYS A 314 0.61 11.13 26.88
N LEU A 315 -0.26 10.99 25.88
CA LEU A 315 -0.32 11.82 24.67
C LEU A 315 -1.71 12.44 24.55
N ILE A 316 -1.76 13.76 24.39
CA ILE A 316 -2.98 14.47 24.03
C ILE A 316 -2.82 15.05 22.63
N VAL A 317 -3.75 14.70 21.74
CA VAL A 317 -3.87 15.31 20.42
C VAL A 317 -5.01 16.32 20.47
N VAL A 318 -4.77 17.55 20.06
CA VAL A 318 -5.79 18.60 19.95
C VAL A 318 -6.02 18.86 18.47
N GLY A 319 -7.21 18.54 17.96
CA GLY A 319 -7.44 18.64 16.53
C GLY A 319 -8.82 18.17 16.08
N SER A 320 -8.98 18.02 14.76
CA SER A 320 -10.26 17.65 14.17
C SER A 320 -10.40 16.14 14.04
N THR A 321 -11.59 15.64 14.40
CA THR A 321 -12.14 14.38 13.91
C THR A 321 -13.26 14.72 12.92
N ALA A 322 -13.36 13.98 11.83
CA ALA A 322 -14.33 14.26 10.77
C ALA A 322 -14.91 12.98 10.18
N VAL A 323 -16.02 13.10 9.47
CA VAL A 323 -16.57 12.03 8.65
C VAL A 323 -16.24 12.29 7.19
N ASP A 324 -15.52 11.37 6.57
CA ASP A 324 -15.22 11.41 5.15
C ASP A 324 -16.31 10.66 4.37
N VAL A 325 -17.04 11.38 3.52
CA VAL A 325 -18.04 10.83 2.62
C VAL A 325 -17.46 10.82 1.22
N THR A 326 -17.14 9.66 0.68
CA THR A 326 -16.56 9.52 -0.66
C THR A 326 -17.60 8.96 -1.63
N ALA A 327 -18.05 9.77 -2.57
CA ALA A 327 -18.92 9.38 -3.67
C ALA A 327 -18.10 9.10 -4.93
N LYS A 328 -18.30 7.94 -5.55
CA LYS A 328 -17.63 7.52 -6.79
C LYS A 328 -18.65 7.15 -7.85
N ALA A 329 -18.58 7.78 -9.01
CA ALA A 329 -19.47 7.47 -10.14
C ALA A 329 -19.09 6.14 -10.81
N ASN A 330 -20.09 5.43 -11.35
CA ASN A 330 -19.86 4.19 -12.08
C ASN A 330 -19.17 4.45 -13.44
N PRO A 331 -18.25 3.57 -13.89
CA PRO A 331 -17.51 3.71 -15.16
C PRO A 331 -18.34 3.80 -16.43
N THR A 332 -19.61 3.40 -16.39
CA THR A 332 -20.52 3.34 -17.54
C THR A 332 -21.35 4.62 -17.73
N SER A 333 -21.10 5.65 -16.92
CA SER A 333 -21.87 6.89 -16.94
C SER A 333 -21.19 7.88 -17.88
N ASP A 334 -21.85 8.30 -18.96
CA ASP A 334 -21.31 9.30 -19.90
C ASP A 334 -21.07 10.62 -19.17
N GLY A 335 -19.81 10.92 -18.86
CA GLY A 335 -19.38 12.06 -18.04
C GLY A 335 -19.78 13.43 -18.61
N SER A 336 -20.15 13.52 -19.89
CA SER A 336 -20.67 14.75 -20.50
C SER A 336 -22.15 15.03 -20.20
N THR A 337 -22.91 14.04 -19.73
CA THR A 337 -24.37 14.16 -19.46
C THR A 337 -24.72 14.30 -17.98
N ALA A 338 -23.72 14.30 -17.09
CA ALA A 338 -23.91 14.27 -15.63
C ALA A 338 -23.90 15.66 -14.96
N LEU A 339 -23.64 16.76 -15.70
CA LEU A 339 -23.82 18.09 -15.13
C LEU A 339 -25.32 18.32 -14.87
N HIS A 340 -25.69 18.56 -13.61
CA HIS A 340 -27.05 18.85 -13.13
C HIS A 340 -28.00 17.65 -12.91
N THR A 341 -27.51 16.41 -12.86
CA THR A 341 -28.33 15.25 -12.47
C THR A 341 -27.55 14.26 -11.60
N THR A 342 -28.26 13.33 -10.94
CA THR A 342 -27.64 12.26 -10.14
C THR A 342 -27.15 11.12 -11.04
N THR A 343 -25.98 10.58 -10.72
CA THR A 343 -25.35 9.49 -11.47
C THR A 343 -25.24 8.22 -10.61
N PRO A 344 -25.52 7.02 -11.15
CA PRO A 344 -25.29 5.78 -10.43
C PRO A 344 -23.83 5.63 -9.98
N GLY A 345 -23.61 5.20 -8.74
CA GLY A 345 -22.28 5.11 -8.15
C GLY A 345 -22.30 4.46 -6.77
N THR A 346 -21.19 4.58 -6.06
CA THR A 346 -21.02 4.12 -4.68
C THR A 346 -20.71 5.28 -3.76
N VAL A 347 -21.25 5.26 -2.54
CA VAL A 347 -20.89 6.19 -1.48
C VAL A 347 -20.29 5.37 -0.33
N ALA A 348 -19.11 5.75 0.12
CA ALA A 348 -18.45 5.21 1.30
C ALA A 348 -18.39 6.27 2.39
N VAL A 349 -18.58 5.86 3.63
CA VAL A 349 -18.43 6.71 4.81
C VAL A 349 -17.31 6.12 5.66
N THR A 350 -16.28 6.91 5.90
CA THR A 350 -15.15 6.58 6.77
C THR A 350 -14.94 7.73 7.74
N LEU A 351 -14.19 7.55 8.84
CA LEU A 351 -13.75 8.72 9.60
C LEU A 351 -12.42 9.24 9.04
N GLY A 352 -12.28 10.56 9.09
CA GLY A 352 -11.08 11.31 8.75
C GLY A 352 -10.77 12.33 9.84
N GLY A 353 -10.09 13.41 9.44
CA GLY A 353 -9.54 14.41 10.35
C GLY A 353 -8.09 14.12 10.70
N VAL A 354 -7.23 15.13 10.54
CA VAL A 354 -5.78 14.99 10.74
C VAL A 354 -5.47 14.68 12.20
N GLY A 355 -6.02 15.44 13.15
CA GLY A 355 -5.89 15.15 14.58
C GLY A 355 -6.34 13.73 14.94
N ARG A 356 -7.48 13.28 14.39
CA ARG A 356 -7.94 11.89 14.57
C ARG A 356 -6.96 10.86 14.01
N ASN A 357 -6.41 11.07 12.80
CA ASN A 357 -5.46 10.15 12.20
C ASN A 357 -4.16 10.02 13.02
N VAL A 358 -3.66 11.14 13.55
CA VAL A 358 -2.50 11.14 14.46
C VAL A 358 -2.83 10.39 15.75
N ALA A 359 -4.00 10.65 16.35
CA ALA A 359 -4.44 9.99 17.58
C ALA A 359 -4.63 8.47 17.40
N GLU A 360 -5.24 8.05 16.28
CA GLU A 360 -5.44 6.65 15.96
C GLU A 360 -4.12 5.92 15.71
N ALA A 361 -3.20 6.52 14.94
CA ALA A 361 -1.88 5.94 14.69
C ALA A 361 -1.11 5.75 16.01
N ALA A 362 -1.09 6.78 16.87
CA ALA A 362 -0.44 6.69 18.17
C ALA A 362 -1.10 5.65 19.09
N HIS A 363 -2.43 5.62 19.16
CA HIS A 363 -3.18 4.63 19.94
C HIS A 363 -2.85 3.21 19.49
N ARG A 364 -2.89 2.91 18.18
CA ARG A 364 -2.59 1.56 17.66
C ARG A 364 -1.16 1.13 17.99
N ILE A 365 -0.17 2.04 17.87
CA ILE A 365 1.22 1.75 18.23
C ILE A 365 1.34 1.48 19.73
N LEU A 366 0.81 2.35 20.57
CA LEU A 366 0.93 2.26 22.03
C LEU A 366 0.18 1.05 22.60
N ALA A 367 -1.04 0.80 22.13
CA ALA A 367 -1.84 -0.37 22.52
C ALA A 367 -1.16 -1.69 22.13
N SER A 368 -0.41 -1.71 21.03
CA SER A 368 0.35 -2.91 20.62
C SER A 368 1.55 -3.22 21.53
N GLN A 369 2.03 -2.25 22.31
CA GLN A 369 3.20 -2.42 23.18
C GLN A 369 2.82 -2.96 24.56
N SER A 370 1.72 -2.49 25.15
CA SER A 370 1.20 -3.02 26.42
C SER A 370 -0.26 -2.60 26.67
N GLU A 371 -0.95 -3.38 27.50
CA GLU A 371 -2.33 -3.07 27.92
C GLU A 371 -2.42 -1.77 28.72
N GLU A 372 -1.38 -1.41 29.51
CA GLU A 372 -1.30 -0.13 30.24
C GLU A 372 -1.30 1.08 29.28
N LEU A 373 -0.76 0.91 28.07
CA LEU A 373 -0.65 1.97 27.07
C LEU A 373 -1.86 2.04 26.13
N SER A 374 -2.81 1.10 26.23
CA SER A 374 -4.01 1.06 25.39
C SER A 374 -4.88 2.31 25.52
N SER A 375 -4.94 2.94 26.70
CA SER A 375 -5.69 4.18 26.95
C SER A 375 -4.82 5.44 27.03
N ALA A 376 -3.55 5.37 26.61
CA ALA A 376 -2.57 6.43 26.80
C ALA A 376 -2.73 7.63 25.85
N THR A 377 -3.53 7.51 24.79
CA THR A 377 -3.77 8.58 23.80
C THR A 377 -5.19 9.11 23.91
N ALA A 378 -5.33 10.43 24.07
CA ALA A 378 -6.61 11.13 23.98
C ALA A 378 -6.62 12.07 22.76
N LEU A 379 -7.76 12.13 22.07
CA LEU A 379 -8.04 13.19 21.11
C LEU A 379 -9.04 14.15 21.74
N ILE A 380 -8.68 15.43 21.81
CA ILE A 380 -9.59 16.52 22.14
C ILE A 380 -10.11 17.10 20.83
N SER A 381 -11.41 16.91 20.56
CA SER A 381 -12.04 17.36 19.32
C SER A 381 -13.51 17.71 19.54
N PRO A 382 -14.01 18.82 18.98
CA PRO A 382 -15.43 19.13 19.04
C PRO A 382 -16.21 18.31 18.00
N ILE A 383 -17.36 17.77 18.41
CA ILE A 383 -18.29 17.05 17.56
C ILE A 383 -19.70 17.61 17.73
N GLY A 384 -20.50 17.59 16.68
CA GLY A 384 -21.89 18.04 16.75
C GLY A 384 -22.74 17.03 17.51
N ASN A 385 -23.83 17.49 18.14
CA ASN A 385 -24.86 16.58 18.66
C ASN A 385 -25.78 16.07 17.53
N ASP A 386 -25.17 15.52 16.48
CA ASP A 386 -25.83 15.05 15.26
C ASP A 386 -25.51 13.57 14.98
N SER A 387 -26.05 13.04 13.88
CA SER A 387 -25.83 11.64 13.51
C SER A 387 -24.37 11.33 13.19
N PHE A 388 -23.61 12.30 12.67
CA PHE A 388 -22.19 12.11 12.40
C PHE A 388 -21.36 12.16 13.69
N GLY A 389 -21.74 12.98 14.67
CA GLY A 389 -21.10 13.02 15.98
C GLY A 389 -21.28 11.71 16.73
N ARG A 390 -22.49 11.14 16.69
CA ARG A 390 -22.76 9.80 17.25
C ARG A 390 -21.97 8.72 16.52
N LEU A 391 -21.91 8.77 15.19
CA LEU A 391 -21.08 7.86 14.39
C LEU A 391 -19.61 7.94 14.80
N LEU A 392 -19.08 9.15 15.03
CA LEU A 392 -17.70 9.36 15.46
C LEU A 392 -17.44 8.74 16.83
N VAL A 393 -18.34 8.93 17.79
CA VAL A 393 -18.24 8.31 19.13
C VAL A 393 -18.26 6.78 19.02
N ASP A 394 -19.24 6.22 18.29
CA ASP A 394 -19.41 4.78 18.13
C ASP A 394 -18.17 4.14 17.49
N GLU A 395 -17.58 4.77 16.46
CA GLU A 395 -16.40 4.24 15.78
C GLU A 395 -15.12 4.39 16.61
N PHE A 396 -15.02 5.41 17.47
CA PHE A 396 -13.94 5.51 18.46
C PHE A 396 -14.02 4.36 19.47
N HIS A 397 -15.21 4.09 20.02
CA HIS A 397 -15.43 2.94 20.92
C HIS A 397 -15.08 1.62 20.24
N LYS A 398 -15.53 1.39 19.00
CA LYS A 398 -15.18 0.18 18.22
C LYS A 398 -13.69 0.03 17.99
N SER A 399 -12.98 1.14 17.85
CA SER A 399 -11.53 1.17 17.63
C SER A 399 -10.72 1.04 18.93
N GLY A 400 -11.38 0.92 20.10
CA GLY A 400 -10.73 0.89 21.41
C GLY A 400 -10.17 2.24 21.86
N MET A 401 -10.50 3.33 21.14
CA MET A 401 -10.07 4.68 21.48
C MET A 401 -10.99 5.29 22.54
N ARG A 402 -10.41 6.09 23.43
CA ARG A 402 -11.17 6.85 24.42
C ARG A 402 -11.98 7.97 23.77
N THR A 403 -13.17 8.22 24.30
CA THR A 403 -14.13 9.22 23.78
C THR A 403 -14.36 10.40 24.72
N ASP A 404 -13.74 10.40 25.90
CA ASP A 404 -13.89 11.46 26.90
C ASP A 404 -13.25 12.79 26.49
N GLY A 405 -12.46 12.81 25.40
CA GLY A 405 -12.01 14.03 24.72
C GLY A 405 -12.90 14.49 23.55
N LEU A 406 -13.97 13.76 23.21
CA LEU A 406 -14.92 14.17 22.17
C LEU A 406 -15.95 15.12 22.77
N LEU A 407 -15.79 16.41 22.51
CA LEU A 407 -16.58 17.49 23.12
C LEU A 407 -17.85 17.73 22.30
N GLN A 408 -19.02 17.36 22.84
CA GLN A 408 -20.28 17.60 22.16
C GLN A 408 -20.63 19.10 22.14
N VAL A 409 -21.09 19.57 20.98
CA VAL A 409 -21.54 20.94 20.73
C VAL A 409 -22.95 20.87 20.15
N ASP A 410 -23.94 21.35 20.89
CA ASP A 410 -25.37 21.15 20.56
C ASP A 410 -25.81 21.85 19.27
N ASP A 411 -25.31 23.07 19.01
CA ASP A 411 -25.71 23.91 17.88
C ASP A 411 -24.70 23.92 16.72
N ALA A 412 -23.86 22.88 16.62
CA ALA A 412 -22.86 22.76 15.56
C ALA A 412 -23.01 21.45 14.77
N ARG A 413 -22.63 21.49 13.49
CA ARG A 413 -22.55 20.30 12.64
C ARG A 413 -21.20 19.63 12.83
N SER A 414 -21.18 18.32 12.99
CA SER A 414 -19.93 17.55 13.01
C SER A 414 -19.15 17.78 11.72
N ALA A 415 -17.82 17.73 11.81
CA ALA A 415 -16.98 17.95 10.66
C ALA A 415 -17.19 16.85 9.61
N VAL A 416 -17.34 17.25 8.34
CA VAL A 416 -17.56 16.34 7.22
C VAL A 416 -16.70 16.77 6.03
N CYS A 417 -15.94 15.82 5.48
CA CYS A 417 -15.29 15.98 4.18
C CYS A 417 -16.05 15.15 3.13
N ASN A 418 -16.84 15.81 2.30
CA ASN A 418 -17.55 15.16 1.21
C ASN A 418 -16.74 15.26 -0.08
N MET A 419 -16.28 14.14 -0.62
CA MET A 419 -15.46 14.05 -1.82
C MET A 419 -16.22 13.31 -2.92
N VAL A 420 -16.24 13.89 -4.12
CA VAL A 420 -16.68 13.23 -5.34
C VAL A 420 -15.44 12.88 -6.16
N VAL A 421 -15.25 11.59 -6.42
CA VAL A 421 -14.12 11.09 -7.21
C VAL A 421 -14.61 10.50 -8.53
N ASP A 422 -13.78 10.61 -9.56
CA ASP A 422 -14.05 10.02 -10.86
C ASP A 422 -13.83 8.50 -10.84
N THR A 423 -14.02 7.88 -12.00
CA THR A 423 -13.90 6.43 -12.20
C THR A 423 -12.48 5.93 -11.92
N ASP A 424 -11.49 6.78 -12.14
CA ASP A 424 -10.06 6.52 -11.91
C ASP A 424 -9.65 6.78 -10.45
N GLY A 425 -10.56 7.34 -9.65
CA GLY A 425 -10.34 7.66 -8.24
C GLY A 425 -9.72 9.04 -8.00
N SER A 426 -9.61 9.88 -9.04
CA SER A 426 -9.15 11.26 -8.91
C SER A 426 -10.27 12.14 -8.36
N LEU A 427 -9.92 13.12 -7.52
CA LEU A 427 -10.88 14.08 -6.97
C LEU A 427 -11.46 14.97 -8.08
N VAL A 428 -12.78 14.90 -8.28
CA VAL A 428 -13.53 15.77 -9.19
C VAL A 428 -13.94 17.05 -8.49
N GLY A 429 -14.35 16.94 -7.22
CA GLY A 429 -14.75 18.06 -6.40
C GLY A 429 -15.14 17.59 -5.00
N GLY A 430 -15.32 18.52 -4.07
CA GLY A 430 -15.70 18.17 -2.71
C GLY A 430 -15.97 19.39 -1.85
N VAL A 431 -16.60 19.16 -0.70
CA VAL A 431 -16.88 20.17 0.33
C VAL A 431 -16.30 19.67 1.64
N ALA A 432 -15.39 20.45 2.23
CA ALA A 432 -14.88 20.21 3.58
C ALA A 432 -15.57 21.17 4.55
N ASP A 433 -16.64 20.70 5.21
CA ASP A 433 -17.29 21.41 6.31
C ASP A 433 -16.54 21.07 7.61
N MET A 434 -15.54 21.87 7.96
CA MET A 434 -14.65 21.63 9.10
C MET A 434 -14.82 22.69 10.19
N ASP A 435 -15.82 23.57 10.10
CA ASP A 435 -15.90 24.80 10.88
C ASP A 435 -16.08 24.56 12.39
N ILE A 436 -16.61 23.40 12.79
CA ILE A 436 -16.79 23.04 14.21
C ILE A 436 -15.48 23.06 14.99
N ILE A 437 -14.32 22.85 14.35
CA ILE A 437 -13.03 22.97 15.05
C ILE A 437 -12.80 24.37 15.64
N ASN A 438 -13.40 25.40 15.03
CA ASN A 438 -13.31 26.78 15.50
C ASN A 438 -14.15 27.02 16.77
N SER A 439 -15.06 26.11 17.13
CA SER A 439 -15.81 26.17 18.40
C SER A 439 -15.04 25.58 19.57
N LEU A 440 -13.83 25.08 19.35
CA LEU A 440 -13.01 24.49 20.42
C LEU A 440 -12.62 25.56 21.45
N ASP A 441 -13.08 25.37 22.68
CA ASP A 441 -12.74 26.26 23.79
C ASP A 441 -11.34 25.93 24.32
N THR A 442 -10.37 26.77 23.97
CA THR A 442 -8.97 26.62 24.37
C THR A 442 -8.78 26.55 25.89
N GLN A 443 -9.62 27.20 26.70
CA GLN A 443 -9.50 27.12 28.16
C GLN A 443 -9.86 25.74 28.69
N LYS A 444 -10.90 25.11 28.12
CA LYS A 444 -11.24 23.72 28.44
C LYS A 444 -10.12 22.76 28.03
N VAL A 445 -9.53 22.98 26.85
CA VAL A 445 -8.37 22.18 26.41
C VAL A 445 -7.23 22.29 27.44
N ILE A 446 -6.89 23.50 27.87
CA ILE A 446 -5.85 23.73 28.89
C ILE A 446 -6.18 23.02 30.20
N GLN A 447 -7.43 23.08 30.67
CA GLN A 447 -7.86 22.36 31.86
C GLN A 447 -7.65 20.84 31.70
N THR A 448 -7.99 20.28 30.54
CA THR A 448 -7.73 18.85 30.23
C THR A 448 -6.23 18.53 30.24
N LEU A 449 -5.37 19.44 29.75
CA LEU A 449 -3.90 19.28 29.84
C LEU A 449 -3.42 19.28 31.30
N GLU A 450 -4.00 20.11 32.18
CA GLU A 450 -3.69 20.14 33.63
C GLU A 450 -4.07 18.85 34.34
N GLU A 451 -5.22 18.30 34.00
CA GLU A 451 -5.77 17.08 34.57
C GLU A 451 -4.95 15.85 34.18
N HIS A 452 -4.53 15.75 32.92
CA HIS A 452 -3.79 14.61 32.41
C HIS A 452 -2.27 14.72 32.56
N ARG A 453 -1.70 15.92 32.53
CA ARG A 453 -0.25 16.17 32.50
C ARG A 453 0.49 15.31 31.47
N PRO A 454 0.15 15.43 30.17
CA PRO A 454 0.70 14.56 29.14
C PRO A 454 2.22 14.79 28.98
N SER A 455 2.91 13.74 28.55
CA SER A 455 4.33 13.80 28.16
C SER A 455 4.56 14.43 26.79
N LEU A 456 3.51 14.52 25.96
CA LEU A 456 3.55 15.13 24.63
C LEU A 456 2.16 15.68 24.28
N VAL A 457 2.13 16.87 23.69
CA VAL A 457 0.90 17.46 23.12
C VAL A 457 1.08 17.57 21.61
N ALA A 458 0.19 16.95 20.84
CA ALA A 458 0.14 17.11 19.40
C ALA A 458 -0.96 18.11 19.03
N VAL A 459 -0.67 19.04 18.11
CA VAL A 459 -1.61 20.05 17.63
C VAL A 459 -1.79 19.97 16.11
N ASP A 460 -3.05 19.95 15.70
CA ASP A 460 -3.50 19.91 14.31
C ASP A 460 -3.50 21.32 13.69
N GLY A 461 -2.98 21.46 12.46
CA GLY A 461 -2.97 22.74 11.72
C GLY A 461 -4.34 23.30 11.34
N ASN A 462 -5.43 22.58 11.60
CA ASN A 462 -6.79 23.11 11.46
C ASN A 462 -7.20 24.04 12.61
N LEU A 463 -6.47 24.04 13.72
CA LEU A 463 -6.71 24.96 14.82
C LEU A 463 -6.45 26.41 14.38
N THR A 464 -7.18 27.36 14.96
CA THR A 464 -6.96 28.79 14.72
C THR A 464 -5.58 29.21 15.23
N SER A 465 -4.98 30.24 14.63
CA SER A 465 -3.69 30.76 15.09
C SER A 465 -3.74 31.26 16.54
N GLU A 466 -4.88 31.77 16.99
CA GLU A 466 -5.11 32.16 18.38
C GLU A 466 -5.09 30.95 19.31
N ALA A 467 -5.81 29.87 18.96
CA ALA A 467 -5.82 28.64 19.74
C ALA A 467 -4.44 28.00 19.79
N LEU A 468 -3.76 27.87 18.65
CA LEU A 468 -2.39 27.37 18.57
C LEU A 468 -1.45 28.18 19.45
N LYS A 469 -1.50 29.51 19.36
CA LYS A 469 -0.67 30.39 20.19
C LYS A 469 -0.91 30.16 21.68
N SER A 470 -2.15 30.17 22.13
CA SER A 470 -2.48 29.94 23.54
C SER A 470 -2.05 28.56 24.03
N LEU A 471 -2.27 27.51 23.25
CA LEU A 471 -1.89 26.13 23.62
C LEU A 471 -0.36 25.96 23.65
N ILE A 472 0.34 26.48 22.64
CA ILE A 472 1.81 26.41 22.57
C ILE A 472 2.43 27.23 23.70
N ASP A 473 1.92 28.43 23.99
CA ASP A 473 2.37 29.26 25.12
C ASP A 473 2.20 28.51 26.45
N TYR A 474 1.06 27.85 26.66
CA TYR A 474 0.78 27.06 27.86
C TYR A 474 1.73 25.85 27.96
N CYS A 475 1.82 25.03 26.91
CA CYS A 475 2.76 23.90 26.86
C CYS A 475 4.19 24.36 27.10
N HIS A 476 4.53 25.55 26.60
CA HIS A 476 5.83 26.14 26.84
C HIS A 476 6.06 26.44 28.33
N GLN A 477 5.11 27.07 29.01
CA GLN A 477 5.22 27.36 30.45
C GLN A 477 5.31 26.09 31.29
N GLN A 478 4.59 25.03 30.92
CA GLN A 478 4.59 23.74 31.61
C GLN A 478 5.71 22.78 31.19
N GLN A 479 6.66 23.25 30.36
CA GLN A 479 7.75 22.43 29.82
C GLN A 479 7.29 21.16 29.06
N MET A 480 6.09 21.18 28.50
CA MET A 480 5.57 20.09 27.67
C MET A 480 6.12 20.18 26.24
N PRO A 481 6.63 19.08 25.66
CA PRO A 481 6.95 19.00 24.24
C PRO A 481 5.70 19.15 23.36
N VAL A 482 5.86 19.78 22.21
CA VAL A 482 4.77 20.01 21.24
C VAL A 482 5.11 19.37 19.90
N PHE A 483 4.21 18.57 19.37
CA PHE A 483 4.22 18.05 18.00
C PHE A 483 3.21 18.81 17.14
N PHE A 484 3.61 19.27 15.95
CA PHE A 484 2.72 19.98 15.03
C PHE A 484 2.49 19.20 13.73
N GLU A 485 1.24 18.95 13.39
CA GLU A 485 0.83 18.31 12.13
C GLU A 485 0.14 19.32 11.20
N PRO A 486 0.78 19.77 10.11
CA PRO A 486 0.12 20.54 9.08
C PRO A 486 -1.01 19.76 8.40
N THR A 487 -2.04 20.45 7.94
CA THR A 487 -3.21 19.81 7.29
C THR A 487 -3.35 20.14 5.81
N SER A 488 -2.68 21.21 5.38
CA SER A 488 -2.66 21.69 4.02
C SER A 488 -1.61 22.78 3.89
N VAL A 489 -1.22 23.09 2.66
CA VAL A 489 -0.27 24.18 2.37
C VAL A 489 -0.69 25.51 3.04
N PRO A 490 -1.94 26.02 2.92
CA PRO A 490 -2.31 27.28 3.56
C PRO A 490 -2.25 27.26 5.09
N LYS A 491 -2.48 26.09 5.70
CA LYS A 491 -2.53 25.92 7.16
C LYS A 491 -1.18 25.57 7.78
N SER A 492 -0.17 25.24 6.97
CA SER A 492 1.15 24.83 7.46
C SER A 492 1.88 25.92 8.24
N THR A 493 1.50 27.18 8.07
CA THR A 493 2.10 28.36 8.72
C THR A 493 1.27 28.88 9.90
N ALA A 494 0.17 28.22 10.26
CA ALA A 494 -0.73 28.66 11.33
C ALA A 494 -0.06 28.77 12.71
N VAL A 495 1.05 28.06 12.93
CA VAL A 495 1.88 28.10 14.15
C VAL A 495 2.87 29.26 14.21
N PHE A 496 3.10 29.99 13.11
CA PHE A 496 4.13 31.04 13.07
C PHE A 496 3.89 32.18 14.06
N PRO A 497 2.65 32.67 14.30
CA PRO A 497 2.39 33.66 15.34
C PRO A 497 2.79 33.18 16.75
N ALA A 498 2.63 31.88 17.03
CA ALA A 498 3.02 31.27 18.30
C ALA A 498 4.54 31.21 18.44
N ILE A 499 5.22 30.76 17.37
CA ILE A 499 6.69 30.71 17.31
C ILE A 499 7.25 32.12 17.51
N ALA A 500 6.82 33.09 16.70
CA ALA A 500 7.28 34.47 16.78
C ALA A 500 7.11 35.08 18.18
N GLY A 501 5.97 34.83 18.83
CA GLY A 501 5.68 35.33 20.18
C GLY A 501 6.56 34.74 21.28
N LEU A 502 7.22 33.60 21.04
CA LEU A 502 8.05 32.89 22.00
C LEU A 502 9.55 33.00 21.71
N LEU A 503 9.97 33.23 20.47
CA LEU A 503 11.38 33.28 20.06
C LEU A 503 12.24 34.21 20.93
N ASP A 504 11.72 35.37 21.34
CA ASP A 504 12.47 36.30 22.21
C ASP A 504 12.44 35.95 23.70
N ARG A 505 11.52 35.09 24.12
CA ARG A 505 11.22 34.81 25.54
C ARG A 505 11.86 33.52 26.04
N THR A 506 12.38 32.68 25.14
CA THR A 506 12.87 31.36 25.49
C THR A 506 13.99 30.90 24.57
N ASN A 507 14.91 30.07 25.07
CA ASN A 507 15.94 29.40 24.27
C ASN A 507 15.53 27.96 23.88
N ARG A 508 14.32 27.52 24.26
CA ARG A 508 13.79 26.20 23.89
C ARG A 508 12.88 26.34 22.68
N PRO A 509 12.94 25.42 21.69
CA PRO A 509 12.07 25.48 20.53
C PRO A 509 10.58 25.46 20.95
N PRO A 510 9.76 26.41 20.47
CA PRO A 510 8.32 26.44 20.75
C PRO A 510 7.58 25.19 20.26
N ILE A 511 8.04 24.61 19.15
CA ILE A 511 7.57 23.35 18.57
C ILE A 511 8.73 22.35 18.62
N THR A 512 8.52 21.20 19.26
CA THR A 512 9.58 20.17 19.41
C THR A 512 9.69 19.29 18.18
N PHE A 513 8.56 18.94 17.58
CA PHE A 513 8.46 18.07 16.41
C PHE A 513 7.44 18.61 15.42
N ALA A 514 7.66 18.38 14.12
CA ALA A 514 6.65 18.64 13.09
C ALA A 514 6.82 17.65 11.93
N ALA A 515 5.73 17.24 11.29
CA ALA A 515 5.78 16.33 10.14
C ALA A 515 5.10 16.90 8.87
N PRO A 516 5.58 18.04 8.33
CA PRO A 516 5.09 18.55 7.05
C PRO A 516 5.44 17.61 5.90
N ASN A 517 4.55 17.49 4.92
CA ASN A 517 4.95 16.98 3.60
C ASN A 517 5.83 17.99 2.84
N LEU A 518 6.35 17.60 1.69
CA LEU A 518 7.29 18.43 0.91
C LEU A 518 6.69 19.79 0.48
N HIS A 519 5.39 19.83 0.16
CA HIS A 519 4.73 21.06 -0.26
C HIS A 519 4.51 22.02 0.91
N GLU A 520 4.07 21.49 2.05
CA GLU A 520 3.90 22.24 3.30
C GLU A 520 5.23 22.77 3.81
N LEU A 521 6.27 21.94 3.84
CA LEU A 521 7.60 22.34 4.29
C LEU A 521 8.17 23.47 3.43
N LYS A 522 8.00 23.36 2.09
CA LYS A 522 8.42 24.41 1.17
C LYS A 522 7.69 25.73 1.45
N HIS A 523 6.38 25.67 1.66
CA HIS A 523 5.58 26.86 1.97
C HIS A 523 5.94 27.46 3.32
N MET A 524 6.13 26.62 4.35
CA MET A 524 6.63 27.05 5.66
C MET A 524 7.96 27.78 5.54
N TYR A 525 8.91 27.23 4.79
CA TYR A 525 10.20 27.90 4.56
C TYR A 525 10.05 29.25 3.86
N GLN A 526 9.23 29.32 2.79
CA GLN A 526 8.98 30.56 2.06
C GLN A 526 8.40 31.64 2.97
N GLU A 527 7.34 31.33 3.72
CA GLU A 527 6.72 32.28 4.65
C GLU A 527 7.61 32.61 5.85
N ALA A 528 8.43 31.68 6.33
CA ALA A 528 9.41 31.95 7.38
C ALA A 528 10.51 32.91 6.88
N SER A 529 10.87 32.84 5.59
CA SER A 529 11.95 33.62 5.00
C SER A 529 11.55 35.02 4.50
N SER A 530 10.30 35.18 4.07
CA SER A 530 9.83 36.41 3.42
C SER A 530 8.42 36.84 3.83
N GLY A 531 7.79 36.11 4.74
CA GLY A 531 6.47 36.46 5.28
C GLY A 531 6.57 37.46 6.43
N THR A 532 5.42 37.79 7.00
CA THR A 532 5.21 38.86 7.98
C THR A 532 6.17 38.83 9.19
N TRP A 533 6.60 37.63 9.60
CA TRP A 533 7.40 37.43 10.81
C TRP A 533 8.91 37.31 10.55
N GLU A 534 9.33 37.16 9.29
CA GLU A 534 10.74 36.95 8.88
C GLU A 534 11.54 36.04 9.85
N LEU A 535 10.96 34.91 10.24
CA LEU A 535 11.50 34.01 11.28
C LEU A 535 12.96 33.59 11.02
N THR A 536 13.38 33.47 9.76
CA THR A 536 14.77 33.10 9.41
C THR A 536 15.79 34.22 9.65
N ALA A 537 15.33 35.46 9.84
CA ALA A 537 16.21 36.58 10.20
C ALA A 537 16.55 36.58 11.71
N HIS A 538 15.78 35.86 12.53
CA HIS A 538 15.98 35.81 13.97
C HIS A 538 17.25 35.05 14.35
N LYS A 539 17.95 35.49 15.41
CA LYS A 539 19.23 34.89 15.86
C LYS A 539 19.14 33.37 16.12
N GLN A 540 18.00 32.91 16.65
CA GLN A 540 17.81 31.49 17.00
C GLN A 540 17.77 30.57 15.78
N TRP A 541 17.36 31.08 14.61
CA TRP A 541 17.43 30.33 13.36
C TRP A 541 18.88 29.93 13.05
N TRP A 542 19.79 30.89 13.17
CA TRP A 542 21.22 30.66 12.93
C TRP A 542 21.85 29.79 14.00
N THR A 543 21.50 30.00 15.28
CA THR A 543 21.94 29.11 16.38
C THR A 543 21.53 27.67 16.11
N ALA A 544 20.28 27.41 15.70
CA ALA A 544 19.81 26.06 15.40
C ALA A 544 20.56 25.42 14.22
N ILE A 545 20.87 26.18 13.16
CA ILE A 545 21.67 25.66 12.03
C ILE A 545 23.10 25.32 12.47
N ASP A 546 23.72 26.19 13.27
CA ASP A 546 25.08 25.97 13.77
C ASP A 546 25.15 24.73 14.68
N ASP A 547 24.13 24.52 15.53
CA ASP A 547 24.00 23.37 16.43
C ASP A 547 23.85 22.03 15.69
N MET A 548 23.35 22.03 14.44
CA MET A 548 23.32 20.82 13.61
C MET A 548 24.73 20.34 13.21
N ALA A 549 25.77 21.12 13.49
CA ALA A 549 27.17 20.79 13.21
C ALA A 549 27.41 20.34 11.76
N LEU A 550 26.64 20.89 10.81
CA LEU A 550 26.78 20.59 9.39
C LEU A 550 28.22 20.92 8.99
N GLY A 551 28.93 19.92 8.44
CA GLY A 551 30.36 20.00 8.14
C GLY A 551 30.72 21.12 7.16
N SER A 552 32.00 21.31 6.87
CA SER A 552 32.52 22.41 6.03
C SER A 552 31.98 22.49 4.60
N GLU A 553 31.26 21.47 4.12
CA GLU A 553 30.52 21.51 2.85
C GLU A 553 29.21 22.32 2.93
N PHE A 554 28.70 22.57 4.13
CA PHE A 554 27.65 23.55 4.42
C PHE A 554 28.31 24.81 5.02
N PRO A 555 28.21 25.98 4.38
CA PRO A 555 28.85 27.18 4.89
C PRO A 555 28.27 27.53 6.27
N ARG A 556 29.11 27.53 7.32
CA ARG A 556 28.80 28.16 8.61
C ARG A 556 28.63 29.66 8.38
N VAL A 557 27.49 30.23 8.77
CA VAL A 557 27.23 31.66 8.62
C VAL A 557 27.46 32.34 9.96
N PRO A 558 28.56 33.07 10.17
CA PRO A 558 28.78 33.78 11.42
C PRO A 558 27.72 34.87 11.61
N TYR A 559 26.98 34.80 12.72
CA TYR A 559 26.03 35.84 13.12
C TYR A 559 26.79 37.07 13.63
N HIS A 560 26.93 38.11 12.80
CA HIS A 560 27.38 39.43 13.24
C HIS A 560 26.21 40.41 13.30
N SER A 561 25.94 40.91 14.51
CA SER A 561 24.92 41.90 14.80
C SER A 561 25.32 43.29 14.27
N SER A 562 24.93 43.61 13.05
CA SER A 562 24.78 44.99 12.59
C SER A 562 23.90 45.07 11.33
N SER A 563 22.69 45.63 11.50
CA SER A 563 21.82 46.11 10.41
C SER A 563 22.45 47.34 9.73
N PRO A 564 22.05 47.83 8.52
CA PRO A 564 20.89 47.45 7.72
C PRO A 564 21.13 47.25 6.20
N MET A 565 20.10 46.68 5.54
CA MET A 565 19.86 46.63 4.09
C MET A 565 20.83 45.82 3.22
N GLY A 566 20.31 44.72 2.66
CA GLY A 566 20.92 44.02 1.54
C GLY A 566 20.33 42.62 1.39
N SER A 567 19.27 42.52 0.58
CA SER A 567 18.66 41.25 0.16
C SER A 567 19.71 40.24 -0.31
N ARG A 568 19.92 39.15 0.44
CA ARG A 568 20.76 38.02 0.01
C ARG A 568 19.85 36.83 -0.31
N LYS A 569 19.61 36.61 -1.60
CA LYS A 569 19.00 35.37 -2.12
C LYS A 569 20.08 34.30 -2.28
N TRP A 570 19.80 33.08 -1.83
CA TRP A 570 20.58 31.90 -2.19
C TRP A 570 19.91 31.15 -3.36
N PRO A 571 20.69 30.68 -4.36
CA PRO A 571 20.22 29.75 -5.37
C PRO A 571 20.58 28.32 -4.96
N PHE A 572 19.64 27.36 -4.95
CA PHE A 572 19.82 25.96 -5.40
C PHE A 572 18.54 25.13 -5.21
N SER A 573 18.35 24.15 -6.10
CA SER A 573 17.22 23.21 -6.12
C SER A 573 17.46 22.01 -5.21
N PHE A 574 16.52 21.71 -4.31
CA PHE A 574 16.60 20.55 -3.44
C PHE A 574 16.00 19.31 -4.13
N SER A 575 16.85 18.36 -4.51
CA SER A 575 16.48 16.98 -4.83
C SER A 575 17.22 16.04 -3.87
N ARG A 576 16.66 15.82 -2.68
CA ARG A 576 16.83 14.63 -1.83
C ARG A 576 16.04 14.82 -0.53
N SER A 577 15.19 13.85 -0.25
CA SER A 577 14.39 13.76 0.96
C SER A 577 15.29 13.61 2.19
N PHE A 578 15.03 14.40 3.23
CA PHE A 578 15.55 14.17 4.56
C PHE A 578 14.37 14.03 5.53
N THR A 579 14.44 12.98 6.35
CA THR A 579 13.61 12.76 7.53
C THR A 579 14.16 13.64 8.65
N ILE A 580 13.29 14.37 9.35
CA ILE A 580 13.60 15.11 10.58
C ILE A 580 13.07 14.32 11.77
#